data_AF-A0A2R6EA03-F1
#
_entry.id   AF-A0A2R6EA03-F1
#
_cell.length_a   1.000
_cell.length_b   1.000
_cell.length_c   1.000
_cell.angle_alpha   90.00
_cell.angle_beta   90.00
_cell.angle_gamma   90.00
#
_symmetry.space_group_name_H-M   'P 1'
#
loop_
_entity.id
_entity.type
_entity.pdbx_description
1 polymer ?
#
loop_
_entity_poly.entity_id
_entity_poly.type
_entity_poly.pdbx_seq_one_letter_code
_entity_poly.pdbx_strand_id
1 'polypeptide(L)'
;MSAPADSDTPGESALATALNADDRIRYLHVSRSDGRDNYRCLSKHPCVATDLVGAGLLLDGLRYREGRATVTGAVVGFEVLQGVLATAGETVGMRLTRVYPLGSEDEDAVAAGWDLTPAQEQAVRTALAMGYFSLPREADAAAVADELGISKSAFLERLRRAERTLFDHVFDEG
;
A
#
# COMPACT_ATOMS: atom_id res chain seq x y z
N MET A 1 -28.70 -28.91 15.07
CA MET A 1 -27.43 -28.20 14.85
C MET A 1 -26.94 -28.59 13.45
N SER A 2 -27.36 -27.84 12.44
CA SER A 2 -26.89 -27.97 11.06
C SER A 2 -26.93 -26.56 10.48
N ALA A 3 -25.75 -26.00 10.25
CA ALA A 3 -25.59 -24.76 9.51
C ALA A 3 -26.06 -24.98 8.06
N PRO A 4 -26.65 -23.97 7.40
CA PRO A 4 -27.00 -24.08 6.00
C PRO A 4 -25.74 -24.04 5.15
N ALA A 5 -25.76 -24.85 4.09
CA ALA A 5 -24.82 -24.76 3.00
C ALA A 5 -25.09 -23.46 2.23
N ASP A 6 -24.23 -22.46 2.38
CA ASP A 6 -24.11 -21.40 1.39
C ASP A 6 -23.25 -21.93 0.25
N SER A 7 -23.93 -22.53 -0.72
CA SER A 7 -23.42 -22.75 -2.06
C SER A 7 -23.38 -21.42 -2.80
N ASP A 8 -22.35 -20.62 -2.52
CA ASP A 8 -22.01 -19.46 -3.34
C ASP A 8 -20.76 -19.86 -4.15
N THR A 9 -20.97 -20.48 -5.31
CA THR A 9 -19.88 -20.77 -6.26
C THR A 9 -19.59 -19.45 -6.99
N PRO A 10 -18.56 -18.68 -6.60
CA PRO A 10 -18.35 -17.35 -7.13
C PRO A 10 -17.56 -17.49 -8.43
N GLY A 11 -17.97 -16.78 -9.49
CA GLY A 11 -17.20 -16.74 -10.74
C GLY A 11 -15.73 -16.40 -10.45
N GLU A 12 -14.83 -17.33 -10.78
CA GLU A 12 -13.39 -17.08 -10.82
C GLU A 12 -13.15 -15.87 -11.73
N SER A 13 -12.37 -14.89 -11.26
CA SER A 13 -11.90 -13.83 -12.16
C SER A 13 -11.10 -14.48 -13.30
N ALA A 14 -11.07 -13.86 -14.49
CA ALA A 14 -10.25 -14.37 -15.59
C ALA A 14 -8.78 -14.57 -15.19
N LEU A 15 -8.29 -13.76 -14.24
CA LEU A 15 -6.97 -13.93 -13.63
C LEU A 15 -6.90 -15.17 -12.73
N ALA A 16 -7.90 -15.43 -11.88
CA ALA A 16 -7.94 -16.63 -11.04
C ALA A 16 -7.88 -17.90 -11.90
N THR A 17 -8.71 -17.97 -12.94
CA THR A 17 -8.72 -19.10 -13.89
C THR A 17 -7.38 -19.23 -14.61
N ALA A 18 -6.78 -18.13 -15.07
CA ALA A 18 -5.48 -18.16 -15.72
C ALA A 18 -4.36 -18.65 -14.77
N LEU A 19 -4.34 -18.18 -13.51
CA LEU A 19 -3.35 -18.59 -12.52
C LEU A 19 -3.53 -20.04 -12.07
N ASN A 20 -4.78 -20.51 -11.99
CA ASN A 20 -5.10 -21.90 -11.63
C ASN A 20 -4.71 -22.89 -12.75
N ALA A 21 -4.80 -22.45 -14.00
CA ALA A 21 -4.38 -23.23 -15.17
C ALA A 21 -2.86 -23.14 -15.45
N ASP A 22 -2.13 -22.24 -14.78
CA ASP A 22 -0.70 -22.05 -15.02
C ASP A 22 0.13 -23.08 -14.24
N ASP A 23 0.75 -24.02 -14.96
CA ASP A 23 1.60 -25.06 -14.39
C ASP A 23 2.81 -24.53 -13.63
N ARG A 24 3.17 -23.26 -13.79
CA ARG A 24 4.25 -22.61 -13.03
C ARG A 24 3.83 -22.25 -11.61
N ILE A 25 2.53 -22.31 -11.30
CA ILE A 25 1.98 -21.89 -10.01
C ILE A 25 1.48 -23.11 -9.23
N ARG A 26 1.52 -23.02 -7.90
CA ARG A 26 1.01 -24.04 -6.98
C ARG A 26 0.33 -23.39 -5.78
N TYR A 27 -0.59 -24.13 -5.16
CA TYR A 27 -1.28 -23.70 -3.94
C TYR A 27 -1.96 -22.33 -4.08
N LEU A 28 -2.65 -22.09 -5.20
CA LEU A 28 -3.42 -20.88 -5.38
C LEU A 28 -4.57 -20.84 -4.36
N HIS A 29 -4.52 -19.86 -3.47
CA HIS A 29 -5.57 -19.52 -2.55
C HIS A 29 -6.06 -18.12 -2.88
N VAL A 30 -7.36 -18.00 -3.14
CA VAL A 30 -8.02 -16.72 -3.43
C VAL A 30 -8.89 -16.37 -2.23
N SER A 31 -8.67 -15.18 -1.67
CA SER A 31 -9.58 -14.60 -0.68
C SER A 31 -10.10 -13.26 -1.19
N ARG A 32 -11.37 -12.96 -0.91
CA ARG A 32 -12.02 -11.72 -1.33
C ARG A 32 -12.31 -10.86 -0.11
N SER A 33 -11.90 -9.60 -0.14
CA SER A 33 -12.18 -8.60 0.90
C SER A 33 -12.37 -7.24 0.25
N ASP A 34 -13.41 -6.51 0.63
CA ASP A 34 -13.64 -5.11 0.23
C ASP A 34 -13.49 -4.85 -1.28
N GLY A 35 -14.10 -5.71 -2.11
CA GLY A 35 -14.05 -5.57 -3.57
C GLY A 35 -12.68 -5.86 -4.21
N ARG A 36 -11.73 -6.44 -3.46
CA ARG A 36 -10.42 -6.88 -3.94
C ARG A 36 -10.28 -8.39 -3.82
N ASP A 37 -9.64 -8.99 -4.82
CA ASP A 37 -9.23 -10.39 -4.78
C ASP A 37 -7.74 -10.47 -4.38
N ASN A 38 -7.46 -11.15 -3.29
CA ASN A 38 -6.11 -11.46 -2.83
C ASN A 38 -5.73 -12.87 -3.28
N TYR A 39 -4.63 -12.96 -4.03
CA TYR A 39 -4.09 -14.22 -4.54
C TYR A 39 -2.83 -14.57 -3.74
N ARG A 40 -2.85 -15.73 -3.10
CA ARG A 40 -1.66 -16.32 -2.47
C ARG A 40 -1.30 -17.57 -3.24
N CYS A 41 -0.07 -17.64 -3.73
CA CYS A 41 0.39 -18.79 -4.47
C CYS A 41 1.90 -18.95 -4.33
N LEU A 42 2.38 -20.13 -4.71
CA LEU A 42 3.80 -20.46 -4.79
C LEU A 42 4.19 -20.55 -6.27
N SER A 43 5.22 -19.79 -6.66
CA SER A 43 5.86 -19.96 -7.96
C SER A 43 6.79 -21.17 -7.91
N LYS A 44 6.71 -22.06 -8.91
CA LYS A 44 7.62 -23.20 -9.11
C LYS A 44 8.87 -22.81 -9.91
N HIS A 45 8.81 -21.69 -10.62
CA HIS A 45 9.88 -21.19 -11.46
C HIS A 45 10.35 -19.82 -10.99
N PRO A 46 11.60 -19.45 -11.31
CA PRO A 46 12.06 -18.07 -11.18
C PRO A 46 11.06 -17.13 -11.85
N CYS A 47 10.74 -16.07 -11.14
CA CYS A 47 9.84 -15.02 -11.57
C CYS A 47 10.35 -13.70 -11.00
N VAL A 48 9.80 -12.58 -11.49
CA VAL A 48 10.20 -11.23 -11.09
C VAL A 48 10.29 -11.07 -9.57
N ALA A 49 9.31 -11.58 -8.83
CA ALA A 49 9.34 -11.49 -7.37
C ALA A 49 10.54 -12.26 -6.76
N THR A 50 10.89 -13.42 -7.31
CA THR A 50 12.04 -14.21 -6.85
C THR A 50 13.35 -13.53 -7.23
N ASP A 51 13.44 -12.95 -8.42
CA ASP A 51 14.65 -12.27 -8.90
C ASP A 51 14.94 -11.02 -8.07
N LEU A 52 13.91 -10.21 -7.80
CA LEU A 52 14.03 -9.03 -6.94
C LEU A 52 14.40 -9.39 -5.49
N VAL A 53 13.79 -10.43 -4.94
CA VAL A 53 14.15 -10.93 -3.59
C VAL A 53 15.60 -11.43 -3.58
N GLY A 54 16.03 -12.14 -4.62
CA GLY A 54 17.41 -12.59 -4.79
C GLY A 54 18.41 -11.44 -4.87
N ALA A 55 18.00 -10.29 -5.43
CA ALA A 55 18.80 -9.05 -5.47
C ALA A 55 18.81 -8.28 -4.13
N GLY A 56 18.02 -8.71 -3.14
CA GLY A 56 17.99 -8.15 -1.79
C GLY A 56 16.75 -7.31 -1.46
N LEU A 57 15.69 -7.38 -2.27
CA LEU A 57 14.40 -6.77 -1.94
C LEU A 57 13.67 -7.59 -0.88
N LEU A 58 13.35 -6.96 0.25
CA LEU A 58 12.39 -7.47 1.21
C LEU A 58 10.99 -7.14 0.71
N LEU A 59 10.35 -8.12 0.08
CA LEU A 59 9.05 -7.93 -0.57
C LEU A 59 7.91 -7.83 0.46
N ASP A 60 7.22 -6.70 0.50
CA ASP A 60 6.03 -6.48 1.34
C ASP A 60 4.75 -6.87 0.60
N GLY A 61 4.72 -6.62 -0.72
CA GLY A 61 3.56 -6.95 -1.53
C GLY A 61 3.76 -6.72 -3.02
N LEU A 62 2.94 -7.41 -3.80
CA LEU A 62 2.78 -7.22 -5.24
C LEU A 62 1.30 -7.00 -5.52
N ARG A 63 0.98 -5.88 -6.19
CA ARG A 63 -0.38 -5.54 -6.60
C ARG A 63 -0.46 -5.48 -8.11
N TYR A 64 -1.53 -6.03 -8.67
CA TYR A 64 -1.80 -5.95 -10.10
C TYR A 64 -3.06 -5.13 -10.36
N ARG A 65 -2.96 -4.11 -11.21
CA ARG A 65 -4.07 -3.26 -11.62
C ARG A 65 -3.85 -2.78 -13.05
N GLU A 66 -4.89 -2.88 -13.88
CA GLU A 66 -4.90 -2.33 -15.24
C GLU A 66 -3.66 -2.66 -16.10
N GLY A 67 -3.20 -3.92 -16.06
CA GLY A 67 -2.04 -4.33 -16.85
C GLY A 67 -0.69 -4.04 -16.22
N ARG A 68 -0.64 -3.38 -15.05
CA ARG A 68 0.60 -3.02 -14.35
C ARG A 68 0.71 -3.78 -13.03
N ALA A 69 1.94 -4.25 -12.75
CA ALA A 69 2.30 -4.83 -11.47
C ALA A 69 3.14 -3.81 -10.69
N THR A 70 2.65 -3.41 -9.52
CA THR A 70 3.37 -2.57 -8.57
C THR A 70 3.96 -3.46 -7.48
N VAL A 71 5.27 -3.37 -7.31
CA VAL A 71 6.01 -4.07 -6.26
C VAL A 71 6.38 -3.07 -5.17
N THR A 72 6.09 -3.42 -3.92
CA THR A 72 6.48 -2.63 -2.74
C THR A 72 7.35 -3.50 -1.85
N GLY A 73 8.42 -2.91 -1.33
CA GLY A 73 9.33 -3.59 -0.43
C GLY A 73 10.42 -2.67 0.10
N ALA A 74 11.23 -3.21 0.98
CA ALA A 74 12.35 -2.54 1.62
C ALA A 74 13.69 -3.08 1.11
N VAL A 75 14.73 -2.26 1.19
CA VAL A 75 16.12 -2.66 0.94
C VAL A 75 17.00 -2.11 2.04
N VAL A 76 18.04 -2.85 2.40
CA VAL A 76 19.00 -2.43 3.43
C VAL A 76 20.29 -2.01 2.75
N GLY A 77 20.56 -0.70 2.74
CA GLY A 77 21.76 -0.12 2.16
C GLY A 77 21.63 0.26 0.69
N PHE A 78 22.41 1.28 0.30
CA PHE A 78 22.33 1.87 -1.04
C PHE A 78 22.86 0.94 -2.13
N GLU A 79 23.88 0.13 -1.85
CA GLU A 79 24.42 -0.84 -2.83
C GLU A 79 23.40 -1.91 -3.19
N VAL A 80 22.65 -2.42 -2.20
CA VAL A 80 21.56 -3.37 -2.42
C VAL A 80 20.44 -2.73 -3.23
N LEU A 81 20.08 -1.47 -2.93
CA LEU A 81 19.12 -0.73 -3.74
C LEU A 81 19.53 -0.66 -5.22
N GLN A 82 20.79 -0.34 -5.51
CA GLN A 82 21.29 -0.30 -6.90
C GLN A 82 21.19 -1.67 -7.58
N GLY A 83 21.52 -2.75 -6.86
CA GLY A 83 21.35 -4.12 -7.35
C GLY A 83 19.91 -4.45 -7.70
N VAL A 84 18.97 -4.14 -6.80
CA VAL A 84 17.53 -4.34 -7.01
C VAL A 84 17.03 -3.52 -8.21
N LEU A 85 17.46 -2.27 -8.35
CA LEU A 85 17.08 -1.41 -9.49
C LEU A 85 17.63 -1.94 -10.82
N ALA A 86 18.85 -2.48 -10.83
CA ALA A 86 19.43 -3.10 -12.02
C ALA A 86 18.64 -4.36 -12.42
N THR A 87 18.37 -5.27 -11.46
CA THR A 87 17.55 -6.48 -11.69
C THR A 87 16.14 -6.13 -12.16
N ALA A 88 15.54 -5.08 -11.60
CA ALA A 88 14.25 -4.57 -12.05
C ALA A 88 14.31 -4.07 -13.50
N GLY A 89 15.39 -3.38 -13.89
CA GLY A 89 15.58 -2.88 -15.25
C GLY A 89 15.77 -3.97 -16.31
N GLU A 90 16.32 -5.12 -15.92
CA GLU A 90 16.43 -6.31 -16.78
C GLU A 90 15.10 -7.05 -16.94
N THR A 91 14.17 -6.83 -16.02
CA THR A 91 12.82 -7.36 -16.08
C THR A 91 11.96 -6.55 -17.06
N VAL A 92 11.00 -7.20 -17.73
CA VAL A 92 10.13 -6.57 -18.74
C VAL A 92 9.45 -5.31 -18.19
N GLY A 93 9.93 -4.14 -18.64
CA GLY A 93 9.22 -2.86 -18.56
C GLY A 93 8.97 -2.30 -17.16
N MET A 94 9.87 -2.50 -16.19
CA MET A 94 9.70 -1.89 -14.87
C MET A 94 10.06 -0.39 -14.89
N ARG A 95 9.17 0.44 -14.32
CA ARG A 95 9.42 1.86 -14.04
C ARG A 95 9.53 2.04 -12.53
N LEU A 96 10.61 2.65 -12.07
CA LEU A 96 10.72 3.05 -10.67
C LEU A 96 9.71 4.17 -10.38
N THR A 97 8.72 3.89 -9.55
CA THR A 97 7.70 4.88 -9.17
C THR A 97 8.19 5.76 -8.02
N ARG A 98 8.79 5.16 -6.98
CA ARG A 98 9.22 5.90 -5.78
C ARG A 98 10.33 5.16 -5.02
N VAL A 99 11.22 5.91 -4.37
CA VAL A 99 12.18 5.42 -3.38
C VAL A 99 12.16 6.40 -2.21
N TYR A 100 12.06 5.89 -0.99
CA TYR A 100 12.17 6.68 0.23
C TYR A 100 13.06 5.94 1.25
N PRO A 101 13.81 6.67 2.07
CA PRO A 101 14.52 6.06 3.19
C PRO A 101 13.49 5.53 4.19
N LEU A 102 13.60 4.26 4.55
CA LEU A 102 12.89 3.72 5.70
C LEU A 102 13.71 4.10 6.94
N GLY A 103 13.24 5.11 7.67
CA GLY A 103 13.83 5.47 8.96
C GLY A 103 13.69 4.33 9.97
N SER A 104 14.72 4.11 10.79
CA SER A 104 14.63 3.30 12.00
C SER A 104 13.63 3.96 12.95
N GLU A 105 12.57 3.25 13.33
CA GLU A 105 11.61 3.58 14.41
C GLU A 105 11.56 5.08 14.76
N ASP A 106 10.77 5.86 14.02
CA ASP A 106 10.01 7.02 14.50
C ASP A 106 9.47 7.82 13.31
N GLU A 107 8.15 7.95 13.28
CA GLU A 107 7.29 8.96 12.63
C GLU A 107 7.50 9.34 11.14
N ASP A 108 8.69 9.38 10.56
CA ASP A 108 8.91 9.92 9.20
C ASP A 108 8.65 8.93 8.05
N ALA A 109 8.61 7.62 8.33
CA ALA A 109 8.48 6.58 7.30
C ALA A 109 7.08 6.52 6.65
N VAL A 110 6.04 6.99 7.36
CA VAL A 110 4.67 7.01 6.82
C VAL A 110 4.48 8.19 5.88
N ALA A 111 4.92 9.41 6.24
CA ALA A 111 4.80 10.58 5.34
C ALA A 111 5.53 10.42 4.01
N ALA A 112 6.73 9.81 4.01
CA ALA A 112 7.50 9.61 2.79
C ALA A 112 6.81 8.66 1.79
N GLY A 113 5.91 7.80 2.26
CA GLY A 113 5.11 6.91 1.42
C GLY A 113 3.94 7.61 0.70
N TRP A 114 3.45 8.74 1.23
CA TRP A 114 2.20 9.40 0.82
C TRP A 114 2.37 10.86 0.37
N ASP A 115 3.59 11.30 0.04
CA ASP A 115 3.93 12.67 -0.39
C ASP A 115 3.32 13.81 0.46
N LEU A 116 3.08 13.55 1.75
CA LEU A 116 2.55 14.55 2.68
C LEU A 116 3.67 15.50 3.11
N THR A 117 3.37 16.80 3.14
CA THR A 117 4.26 17.75 3.82
C THR A 117 4.25 17.48 5.34
N PRO A 118 5.34 17.80 6.09
CA PRO A 118 5.37 17.60 7.53
C PRO A 118 4.19 18.25 8.27
N ALA A 119 3.74 19.42 7.81
CA ALA A 119 2.59 20.13 8.39
C ALA A 119 1.24 19.44 8.12
N GLN A 120 1.11 18.74 6.99
CA GLN A 120 -0.08 17.95 6.65
C GLN A 120 -0.10 16.65 7.45
N GLU A 121 1.03 15.95 7.52
CA GLU A 121 1.17 14.75 8.34
C GLU A 121 0.84 15.05 9.81
N GLN A 122 1.47 16.09 10.37
CA GLN A 122 1.22 16.49 11.76
C GLN A 122 -0.26 16.77 12.01
N ALA A 123 -0.95 17.41 11.06
CA ALA A 123 -2.38 17.69 11.17
C ALA A 123 -3.22 16.40 11.19
N VAL A 124 -2.93 15.44 10.31
CA VAL A 124 -3.64 14.15 10.25
C VAL A 124 -3.36 13.31 11.49
N ARG A 125 -2.09 13.20 11.92
CA ARG A 125 -1.68 12.45 13.12
C ARG A 125 -2.34 12.99 14.37
N THR A 126 -2.30 14.32 14.57
CA THR A 126 -2.91 14.95 15.75
C THR A 126 -4.43 14.77 15.74
N ALA A 127 -5.09 14.94 14.59
CA ALA A 127 -6.51 14.70 14.45
C ALA A 127 -6.90 13.24 14.77
N LEU A 128 -6.12 12.26 14.30
CA LEU A 128 -6.32 10.84 14.61
C LEU A 128 -6.14 10.56 16.11
N ALA A 129 -5.04 11.04 16.70
CA ALA A 129 -4.72 10.82 18.11
C ALA A 129 -5.78 11.42 19.05
N MET A 130 -6.37 12.56 18.66
CA MET A 130 -7.44 13.22 19.42
C MET A 130 -8.84 12.67 19.12
N GLY A 131 -8.98 11.63 18.30
CA GLY A 131 -10.28 11.03 17.97
C GLY A 131 -11.20 11.96 17.15
N TYR A 132 -10.63 12.88 16.37
CA TYR A 132 -11.37 13.76 15.45
C TYR A 132 -12.17 12.97 14.41
N PHE A 133 -11.65 11.81 14.01
CA PHE A 133 -12.27 10.92 13.02
C PHE A 133 -13.14 9.83 13.66
N SER A 134 -13.23 9.75 14.98
CA SER A 134 -14.05 8.76 15.69
C SER A 134 -15.55 9.01 15.50
N LEU A 135 -16.34 7.95 15.71
CA LEU A 135 -17.81 8.00 15.74
C LEU A 135 -18.32 7.41 17.06
N PRO A 136 -18.80 8.23 18.02
CA PRO A 136 -18.87 9.70 17.99
C PRO A 136 -17.49 10.37 18.05
N ARG A 137 -17.38 11.62 17.58
CA ARG A 137 -16.12 12.37 17.62
C ARG A 137 -15.74 12.70 19.06
N GLU A 138 -14.47 12.48 19.40
CA GLU A 138 -13.92 12.80 20.72
C GLU A 138 -13.34 14.22 20.77
N ALA A 139 -12.81 14.70 19.65
CA ALA A 139 -12.36 16.09 19.48
C ALA A 139 -13.00 16.74 18.25
N ASP A 140 -13.20 18.05 18.32
CA ASP A 140 -13.62 18.86 17.18
C ASP A 140 -12.42 19.57 16.52
N ALA A 141 -12.69 20.26 15.41
CA ALA A 141 -11.63 20.92 14.65
C ALA A 141 -11.02 22.12 15.39
N ALA A 142 -11.70 22.69 16.39
CA ALA A 142 -11.14 23.76 17.20
C ALA A 142 -10.12 23.18 18.19
N ALA A 143 -10.50 22.11 18.91
CA ALA A 143 -9.62 21.43 19.84
C ALA A 143 -8.31 20.95 19.19
N VAL A 144 -8.39 20.36 17.99
CA VAL A 144 -7.18 19.93 17.26
C VAL A 144 -6.34 21.12 16.79
N ALA A 145 -6.97 22.22 16.38
CA ALA A 145 -6.25 23.41 15.97
C ALA A 145 -5.53 24.09 17.13
N ASP A 146 -6.16 24.11 18.31
CA ASP A 146 -5.58 24.63 19.55
C ASP A 146 -4.37 23.81 19.96
N GLU A 147 -4.43 22.48 19.88
CA GLU A 147 -3.30 21.57 20.12
C GLU A 147 -2.12 21.86 19.18
N LEU A 148 -2.41 22.16 17.91
CA LEU A 148 -1.40 22.49 16.90
C LEU A 148 -0.90 23.94 16.96
N GLY A 149 -1.46 24.78 17.84
CA GLY A 149 -1.11 26.20 17.94
C GLY A 149 -1.44 27.00 16.67
N ILE A 150 -2.49 26.62 15.92
CA ILE A 150 -2.90 27.26 14.67
C ILE A 150 -4.39 27.62 14.68
N SER A 151 -4.84 28.43 13.72
CA SER A 151 -6.26 28.70 13.59
C SER A 151 -7.04 27.46 13.10
N LYS A 152 -8.31 27.35 13.52
CA LYS A 152 -9.24 26.34 13.02
C LYS A 152 -9.32 26.29 11.49
N SER A 153 -9.28 27.45 10.83
CA SER A 153 -9.29 27.52 9.36
C SER A 153 -8.00 26.97 8.75
N ALA A 154 -6.84 27.27 9.34
CA ALA A 154 -5.55 26.74 8.90
C ALA A 154 -5.48 25.22 9.10
N PHE A 155 -5.97 24.70 10.22
CA PHE A 155 -6.08 23.26 10.45
C PHE A 155 -6.95 22.58 9.38
N LEU A 156 -8.19 23.06 9.16
CA LEU A 156 -9.09 22.48 8.17
C LEU A 156 -8.56 22.59 6.73
N GLU A 157 -7.81 23.64 6.42
CA GLU A 157 -7.12 23.75 5.13
C GLU A 157 -6.00 22.72 4.98
N ARG A 158 -5.13 22.59 5.99
CA ARG A 158 -4.07 21.57 6.00
C ARG A 158 -4.65 20.17 5.90
N LEU A 159 -5.70 19.88 6.67
CA LEU A 159 -6.38 18.59 6.67
C LEU A 159 -6.94 18.24 5.29
N ARG A 160 -7.67 19.18 4.65
CA ARG A 160 -8.21 18.97 3.30
C ARG A 160 -7.13 18.79 2.23
N ARG A 161 -5.98 19.44 2.37
CA ARG A 161 -4.85 19.22 1.46
C ARG A 161 -4.22 17.85 1.69
N ALA A 162 -4.06 17.44 2.95
CA ALA A 162 -3.57 16.10 3.30
C ALA A 162 -4.50 14.99 2.79
N GLU A 163 -5.81 15.12 3.04
CA GLU A 163 -6.84 14.20 2.55
C GLU A 163 -6.81 14.08 1.02
N ARG A 164 -6.67 15.20 0.30
CA ARG A 164 -6.52 15.17 -1.16
C ARG A 164 -5.28 14.39 -1.59
N THR A 165 -4.11 14.71 -1.05
CA THR A 165 -2.88 13.99 -1.39
C THR A 165 -3.00 12.49 -1.09
N LEU A 166 -3.61 12.12 0.04
CA LEU A 166 -3.90 10.73 0.37
C LEU A 166 -4.88 10.08 -0.61
N PHE A 167 -5.95 10.77 -0.99
CA PHE A 167 -6.92 10.26 -1.97
C PHE A 167 -6.32 10.14 -3.36
N ASP A 168 -5.50 11.09 -3.79
CA ASP A 168 -4.73 10.99 -5.03
C ASP A 168 -3.83 9.75 -4.95
N HIS A 169 -3.17 9.44 -3.85
CA HIS A 169 -2.42 8.19 -3.76
C HIS A 169 -3.27 6.92 -3.71
N VAL A 170 -4.45 6.97 -3.09
CA VAL A 170 -5.34 5.81 -2.98
C VAL A 170 -6.06 5.54 -4.31
N PHE A 171 -6.33 6.59 -5.11
CA PHE A 171 -7.20 6.53 -6.28
C PHE A 171 -6.50 6.90 -7.61
N ASP A 172 -5.55 7.83 -7.62
CA ASP A 172 -4.67 8.17 -8.75
C ASP A 172 -3.39 7.31 -8.72
N GLU A 173 -3.53 6.08 -9.22
CA GLU A 173 -2.43 5.36 -9.87
C GLU A 173 -2.59 5.57 -11.39
N GLY A 174 -2.00 6.63 -11.93
CA GLY A 174 -1.83 6.84 -13.38
C GLY A 174 -0.57 6.17 -13.93
#